data_AF-A0A364KVW6-F1
#
_entry.id   AF-A0A364KVW6-F1
#
_cell.length_a   1.000
_cell.length_b   1.000
_cell.length_c   1.000
_cell.angle_alpha   90.00
_cell.angle_beta   90.00
_cell.angle_gamma   90.00
#
_symmetry.space_group_name_H-M   'P 1'
#
loop_
_entity.id
_entity.type
_entity.pdbx_description
1 polymer ?
#
loop_
_entity_poly.entity_id
_entity_poly.type
_entity_poly.pdbx_seq_one_letter_code
_entity_poly.pdbx_strand_id
1 'polypeptide(L)'
;MGTSPAITRQHWYDCRHILYQTINATNVYTAAHGTLLAKFSLASNKAEIAFVFLFGFLISTGCTPLQSLYPVEVLRCESRAKGMDLYNFWVNIASFYNTFVIGIAFTDAGWRYYFLYIFWDIFEFVFIYFFFVETKNRTLEELTEIFTAKKPVEFSLRKKTEIGIISDEKGHVVLKQIENSHSNV
;
A
#
# COMPACT_ATOMS: atom_id res chain seq x y z
N MET A 1 44.90 14.81 -28.02
CA MET A 1 44.34 13.43 -27.94
C MET A 1 43.91 13.20 -26.51
N GLY A 2 42.63 13.43 -26.23
CA GLY A 2 42.05 13.21 -24.91
C GLY A 2 41.70 11.75 -24.72
N THR A 3 42.30 11.09 -23.73
CA THR A 3 41.91 9.75 -23.30
C THR A 3 40.81 9.89 -22.24
N SER A 4 39.56 9.69 -22.68
CA SER A 4 38.37 9.63 -21.83
C SER A 4 38.50 8.54 -20.76
N PRO A 5 38.04 8.76 -19.50
CA PRO A 5 38.23 7.80 -18.41
C PRO A 5 37.24 6.64 -18.54
N ALA A 6 37.71 5.51 -19.08
CA ALA A 6 36.97 4.24 -19.16
C ALA A 6 36.76 3.54 -17.80
N ILE A 7 37.08 4.20 -16.68
CA ILE A 7 37.02 3.64 -15.31
C ILE A 7 35.58 3.49 -14.78
N THR A 8 34.60 4.22 -15.34
CA THR A 8 33.26 4.32 -14.75
C THR A 8 32.25 3.27 -15.23
N ARG A 9 32.62 2.30 -16.07
CA ARG A 9 31.72 1.15 -16.37
C ARG A 9 32.22 -0.14 -15.74
N GLN A 10 33.52 -0.42 -15.81
CA GLN A 10 34.09 -1.64 -15.25
C GLN A 10 33.96 -1.67 -13.72
N HIS A 11 34.21 -0.55 -13.04
CA HIS A 11 34.06 -0.44 -11.59
C HIS A 11 32.61 -0.72 -11.13
N TRP A 12 31.61 -0.36 -11.93
CA TRP A 12 30.20 -0.64 -11.62
C TRP A 12 29.83 -2.11 -11.84
N TYR A 13 30.44 -2.78 -12.84
CA TYR A 13 30.30 -4.23 -13.00
C TYR A 13 31.00 -5.01 -11.88
N ASP A 14 32.17 -4.57 -11.45
CA ASP A 14 32.94 -5.19 -10.36
C ASP A 14 32.26 -4.95 -9.01
N CYS A 15 31.74 -3.74 -8.73
CA CYS A 15 30.94 -3.47 -7.53
C CYS A 15 29.63 -4.29 -7.51
N ARG A 16 28.95 -4.44 -8.67
CA ARG A 16 27.77 -5.32 -8.78
C ARG A 16 28.15 -6.78 -8.52
N HIS A 17 29.29 -7.24 -9.02
CA HIS A 17 29.76 -8.61 -8.86
C HIS A 17 30.20 -8.91 -7.43
N ILE A 18 30.91 -7.99 -6.77
CA ILE A 18 31.29 -8.08 -5.35
C ILE A 18 30.04 -8.11 -4.48
N LEU A 19 29.06 -7.23 -4.73
CA LEU A 19 27.79 -7.23 -4.00
C LEU A 19 27.01 -8.55 -4.21
N TYR A 20 27.04 -9.10 -5.43
CA TYR A 20 26.39 -10.38 -5.73
C TYR A 20 27.08 -11.57 -5.05
N GLN A 21 28.42 -11.56 -4.98
CA GLN A 21 29.19 -12.62 -4.33
C GLN A 21 29.07 -12.57 -2.81
N THR A 22 29.04 -11.39 -2.19
CA THR A 22 28.86 -11.27 -0.73
C THR A 22 27.45 -11.66 -0.29
N ILE A 23 26.42 -11.31 -1.07
CA ILE A 23 25.05 -11.75 -0.83
C ILE A 23 24.92 -13.27 -0.99
N ASN A 24 25.53 -13.86 -2.02
CA ASN A 24 25.55 -15.33 -2.18
C ASN A 24 26.35 -16.04 -1.08
N ALA A 25 27.47 -15.47 -0.62
CA ALA A 25 28.28 -16.05 0.46
C ALA A 25 27.56 -16.02 1.83
N THR A 26 26.62 -15.11 2.04
CA THR A 26 25.80 -15.06 3.27
C THR A 26 24.75 -16.18 3.29
N ASN A 27 24.32 -16.64 2.12
CA ASN A 27 23.24 -17.60 1.95
C ASN A 27 23.74 -19.03 1.65
N VAL A 28 25.04 -19.26 1.54
CA VAL A 28 25.61 -20.53 1.04
C VAL A 28 26.86 -20.91 1.85
N TYR A 29 27.00 -22.18 2.25
CA TYR A 29 28.23 -22.70 2.84
C TYR A 29 28.92 -23.69 1.88
N THR A 30 30.24 -23.68 1.86
CA THR A 30 31.05 -24.65 1.11
C THR A 30 31.05 -25.99 1.85
N ALA A 31 30.42 -27.01 1.25
CA ALA A 31 30.54 -28.38 1.75
C ALA A 31 31.96 -28.92 1.47
N ALA A 32 32.34 -30.02 2.14
CA ALA A 32 33.68 -30.63 2.07
C ALA A 32 34.17 -31.00 0.65
N HIS A 33 33.28 -31.00 -0.35
CA HIS A 33 33.57 -31.28 -1.76
C HIS A 33 33.63 -30.03 -2.67
N GLY A 34 33.65 -28.81 -2.11
CA GLY A 34 33.71 -27.56 -2.88
C GLY A 34 32.36 -27.14 -3.49
N THR A 35 31.29 -27.89 -3.22
CA THR A 35 29.93 -27.57 -3.67
C THR A 35 29.32 -26.48 -2.80
N LEU A 36 28.80 -25.43 -3.45
CA LEU A 36 28.09 -24.32 -2.85
C LEU A 36 26.64 -24.74 -2.53
N LEU A 37 26.30 -24.97 -1.26
CA LEU A 37 24.94 -25.30 -0.83
C LEU A 37 24.29 -24.15 -0.06
N ALA A 38 23.07 -23.77 -0.46
CA ALA A 38 22.31 -22.74 0.23
C ALA A 38 21.90 -23.18 1.64
N LYS A 39 22.02 -22.26 2.60
CA LYS A 39 21.78 -22.45 4.04
C LYS A 39 20.29 -22.46 4.33
N PHE A 40 19.59 -23.52 3.93
CA PHE A 40 18.19 -23.73 4.26
C PHE A 40 18.04 -24.25 5.69
N SER A 41 17.92 -23.36 6.67
CA SER A 41 17.52 -23.79 8.01
C SER A 41 16.01 -24.08 8.01
N LEU A 42 15.61 -25.23 8.54
CA LEU A 42 14.19 -25.57 8.67
C LEU A 42 13.42 -24.53 9.48
N ALA A 43 14.09 -23.84 10.41
CA ALA A 43 13.53 -22.75 11.18
C ALA A 43 13.23 -21.52 10.31
N SER A 44 14.11 -21.18 9.36
CA SER A 44 13.93 -20.03 8.46
C SER A 44 12.73 -20.23 7.53
N ASN A 45 12.61 -21.42 6.94
CA ASN A 45 11.49 -21.73 6.04
C ASN A 45 10.14 -21.75 6.78
N LYS A 46 10.11 -22.27 8.02
CA LYS A 46 8.90 -22.25 8.86
C LYS A 46 8.49 -20.82 9.24
N ALA A 47 9.47 -19.96 9.55
CA ALA A 47 9.22 -18.56 9.85
C ALA A 47 8.67 -17.81 8.62
N GLU A 48 9.25 -18.02 7.44
CA GLU A 48 8.80 -17.39 6.19
C GLU A 48 7.35 -17.75 5.87
N ILE A 49 6.98 -19.03 5.95
CA ILE A 49 5.60 -19.48 5.75
C ILE A 49 4.65 -18.83 6.78
N ALA A 50 5.06 -18.73 8.05
CA ALA A 50 4.27 -18.07 9.08
C ALA A 50 4.05 -16.58 8.78
N PHE A 51 5.06 -15.87 8.26
CA PHE A 51 4.93 -14.48 7.85
C PHE A 51 3.99 -14.30 6.67
N VAL A 52 4.01 -15.18 5.67
CA VAL A 52 3.07 -15.13 4.53
C VAL A 52 1.61 -15.26 5.00
N PHE A 53 1.33 -16.20 5.90
CA PHE A 53 -0.01 -16.36 6.46
C PHE A 53 -0.44 -15.18 7.34
N LEU A 54 0.46 -14.65 8.15
CA LEU A 54 0.19 -13.46 8.99
C LEU A 54 -0.10 -12.23 8.13
N PHE A 55 0.70 -12.02 7.08
CA PHE A 55 0.48 -10.95 6.12
C PHE A 55 -0.85 -11.12 5.36
N GLY A 56 -1.17 -12.32 4.91
CA GLY A 56 -2.45 -12.63 4.27
C GLY A 56 -3.65 -12.36 5.19
N PHE A 57 -3.53 -12.66 6.49
CA PHE A 57 -4.57 -12.35 7.47
C PHE A 57 -4.77 -10.84 7.67
N LEU A 58 -3.68 -10.07 7.74
CA LEU A 58 -3.75 -8.61 7.90
C LEU A 58 -4.39 -7.94 6.67
N ILE A 59 -4.02 -8.36 5.46
CA ILE A 59 -4.63 -7.85 4.23
C ILE A 59 -6.12 -8.17 4.19
N SER A 60 -6.50 -9.41 4.50
CA SER A 60 -7.89 -9.86 4.47
C SER A 60 -8.79 -9.10 5.44
N THR A 61 -8.29 -8.81 6.65
CA THR A 61 -9.09 -8.16 7.69
C THR A 61 -9.15 -6.63 7.57
N GLY A 62 -8.12 -5.98 7.04
CA GLY A 62 -8.05 -4.51 6.96
C GLY A 62 -8.14 -3.97 5.54
N CYS A 63 -7.20 -4.33 4.68
CA CYS A 63 -7.01 -3.69 3.38
C CYS A 63 -8.10 -4.07 2.37
N THR A 64 -8.46 -5.36 2.28
CA THR A 64 -9.46 -5.86 1.33
C THR A 64 -10.85 -5.22 1.51
N PRO A 65 -11.45 -5.20 2.72
CA PRO A 65 -12.76 -4.56 2.88
C PRO A 65 -12.68 -3.04 2.62
N LEU A 66 -11.59 -2.38 3.05
CA LEU A 66 -11.40 -0.94 2.86
C LEU A 66 -11.34 -0.55 1.38
N GLN A 67 -10.66 -1.36 0.56
CA GLN A 67 -10.51 -1.11 -0.89
C GLN A 67 -11.85 -1.14 -1.63
N SER A 68 -12.76 -2.03 -1.21
CA SER A 68 -14.11 -2.13 -1.79
C SER A 68 -15.12 -1.15 -1.19
N LEU A 69 -14.92 -0.72 0.05
CA LEU A 69 -15.82 0.19 0.77
C LEU A 69 -15.64 1.64 0.33
N TYR A 70 -14.39 2.07 0.14
CA TYR A 70 -14.08 3.45 -0.24
C TYR A 70 -14.83 3.95 -1.49
N PRO A 71 -14.85 3.24 -2.65
CA PRO A 71 -15.61 3.69 -3.83
C PRO A 71 -17.11 3.81 -3.57
N VAL A 72 -17.67 2.98 -2.68
CA VAL A 72 -19.09 3.01 -2.30
C VAL A 72 -19.45 4.30 -1.54
N GLU A 73 -18.53 4.78 -0.70
CA GLU A 73 -18.69 5.98 0.13
C GLU A 73 -18.50 7.29 -0.64
N VAL A 74 -17.55 7.32 -1.59
CA VAL A 74 -17.28 8.53 -2.39
C VAL A 74 -18.26 8.72 -3.55
N LEU A 75 -18.95 7.67 -3.98
CA LEU A 75 -19.94 7.72 -5.06
C LEU A 75 -21.34 8.05 -4.53
N ARG A 76 -22.04 8.93 -5.25
CA ARG A 76 -23.46 9.23 -5.03
C ARG A 76 -24.33 8.02 -5.39
N CYS A 77 -25.46 7.85 -4.70
CA CYS A 77 -26.34 6.69 -4.88
C CYS A 77 -26.76 6.42 -6.35
N GLU A 78 -26.98 7.47 -7.14
CA GLU A 78 -27.41 7.34 -8.54
C GLU A 78 -26.33 6.82 -9.49
N SER A 79 -25.05 7.15 -9.24
CA SER A 79 -23.92 6.73 -10.08
C SER A 79 -23.13 5.55 -9.51
N ARG A 80 -23.47 5.11 -8.30
CA ARG A 80 -22.75 4.07 -7.56
C ARG A 80 -22.61 2.77 -8.33
N ALA A 81 -23.69 2.27 -8.94
CA ALA A 81 -23.65 1.02 -9.71
C ALA A 81 -22.61 1.10 -10.86
N LYS A 82 -22.66 2.16 -11.66
CA LYS A 82 -21.74 2.38 -12.79
C LYS A 82 -20.28 2.52 -12.34
N GLY A 83 -20.03 3.19 -11.20
CA GLY A 83 -18.69 3.33 -10.66
C GLY A 83 -18.16 2.01 -10.08
N MET A 84 -19.00 1.22 -9.43
CA MET A 84 -18.63 -0.11 -8.93
C MET A 84 -18.38 -1.11 -10.06
N ASP A 85 -19.09 -1.01 -11.19
CA ASP A 85 -18.81 -1.83 -12.37
C ASP A 85 -17.42 -1.53 -12.95
N LEU A 86 -17.05 -0.25 -13.05
CA LEU A 86 -15.72 0.16 -13.51
C LEU A 86 -14.62 -0.26 -12.53
N TYR A 87 -14.87 -0.16 -11.22
CA TYR A 87 -13.97 -0.67 -10.19
C TYR A 87 -13.72 -2.18 -10.39
N ASN A 88 -14.79 -2.97 -10.52
CA ASN A 88 -14.67 -4.41 -10.73
C ASN A 88 -13.96 -4.74 -12.04
N PHE A 89 -14.17 -3.98 -13.11
CA PHE A 89 -13.45 -4.15 -14.36
C PHE A 89 -11.93 -4.06 -14.18
N TRP A 90 -11.43 -3.03 -13.47
CA TRP A 90 -10.00 -2.87 -13.19
C TRP A 90 -9.45 -3.95 -12.26
N VAL A 91 -10.21 -4.35 -11.23
CA VAL A 91 -9.82 -5.45 -10.33
C VAL A 91 -9.64 -6.75 -11.11
N ASN A 92 -10.54 -7.06 -12.05
CA ASN A 92 -10.43 -8.25 -12.89
C ASN A 92 -9.21 -8.21 -13.82
N ILE A 93 -8.87 -7.04 -14.39
CA ILE A 93 -7.65 -6.87 -15.19
C ILE A 93 -6.39 -7.09 -14.34
N ALA A 94 -6.34 -6.51 -13.14
CA ALA A 94 -5.23 -6.69 -12.22
C ALA A 94 -5.08 -8.17 -11.79
N SER A 95 -6.21 -8.85 -11.52
CA SER A 95 -6.23 -10.27 -11.21
C SER A 95 -5.75 -11.15 -12.36
N PHE A 96 -6.12 -10.80 -13.60
CA PHE A 96 -5.61 -11.44 -14.81
C PHE A 96 -4.09 -11.27 -14.93
N TYR A 97 -3.58 -10.04 -14.78
CA TYR A 97 -2.13 -9.79 -14.76
C TYR A 97 -1.43 -10.64 -13.70
N ASN A 98 -1.97 -10.68 -12.47
CA ASN A 98 -1.38 -11.43 -11.38
C ASN A 98 -1.31 -12.94 -11.68
N THR A 99 -2.35 -13.50 -12.28
CA THR A 99 -2.42 -14.93 -12.58
C THR A 99 -1.47 -15.33 -13.71
N PHE A 100 -1.35 -14.52 -14.76
CA PHE A 100 -0.55 -14.86 -15.95
C PHE A 100 0.92 -14.41 -15.86
N VAL A 101 1.16 -13.20 -15.35
CA VAL A 101 2.50 -12.60 -15.38
C VAL A 101 3.38 -13.12 -14.26
N ILE A 102 2.84 -13.42 -13.08
CA ILE A 102 3.63 -13.99 -11.97
C ILE A 102 4.37 -15.25 -12.42
N GLY A 103 3.67 -16.24 -12.99
CA GLY A 103 4.29 -17.53 -13.33
C GLY A 103 5.42 -17.40 -14.34
N ILE A 104 5.22 -16.53 -15.34
CA ILE A 104 6.22 -16.26 -16.38
C ILE A 104 7.40 -15.48 -15.80
N ALA A 105 7.12 -14.44 -15.02
CA ALA A 105 8.15 -13.59 -14.43
C ALA A 105 9.02 -14.31 -13.40
N PHE A 106 8.46 -15.24 -12.62
CA PHE A 106 9.24 -16.06 -11.68
C PHE A 106 10.18 -17.03 -12.39
N THR A 107 9.83 -17.50 -13.59
CA THR A 107 10.67 -18.42 -14.37
C THR A 107 11.93 -17.72 -14.90
N ASP A 108 11.79 -16.47 -15.36
CA ASP A 108 12.90 -15.72 -15.95
C ASP A 108 13.68 -14.85 -14.94
N ALA A 109 12.98 -14.15 -14.05
CA ALA A 109 13.57 -13.16 -13.14
C ALA A 109 13.78 -13.67 -11.70
N GLY A 110 13.12 -14.77 -11.32
CA GLY A 110 13.21 -15.38 -9.99
C GLY A 110 12.93 -14.37 -8.87
N TRP A 111 13.84 -14.30 -7.89
CA TRP A 111 13.72 -13.42 -6.73
C TRP A 111 13.74 -11.92 -7.05
N ARG A 112 14.21 -11.51 -8.23
CA ARG A 112 14.30 -10.08 -8.58
C ARG A 112 12.92 -9.47 -8.88
N TYR A 113 11.93 -10.30 -9.18
CA TYR A 113 10.57 -9.86 -9.44
C TYR A 113 9.90 -9.26 -8.20
N TYR A 114 10.35 -9.62 -6.99
CA TYR A 114 9.86 -9.01 -5.74
C TYR A 114 10.09 -7.49 -5.68
N PHE A 115 11.15 -6.95 -6.31
CA PHE A 115 11.38 -5.50 -6.31
C PHE A 115 10.30 -4.72 -7.08
N LEU A 116 9.66 -5.34 -8.07
CA LEU A 116 8.56 -4.72 -8.80
C LEU A 116 7.35 -4.52 -7.89
N TYR A 117 7.02 -5.51 -7.06
CA TYR A 117 5.95 -5.41 -6.07
C TYR A 117 6.25 -4.37 -5.00
N ILE A 118 7.48 -4.34 -4.47
CA ILE A 118 7.87 -3.33 -3.48
C ILE A 118 7.72 -1.92 -4.07
N PHE A 119 8.14 -1.71 -5.33
CA PHE A 119 7.93 -0.44 -6.01
C PHE A 119 6.45 -0.10 -6.19
N TRP A 120 5.63 -1.08 -6.57
CA TRP A 120 4.18 -0.90 -6.73
C TRP A 120 3.49 -0.55 -5.41
N ASP A 121 3.84 -1.22 -4.31
CA ASP A 121 3.29 -0.96 -2.97
C ASP A 121 3.64 0.45 -2.50
N ILE A 122 4.87 0.91 -2.73
CA ILE A 122 5.28 2.29 -2.40
C ILE A 122 4.53 3.30 -3.27
N PHE A 123 4.38 3.02 -4.56
CA PHE A 123 3.63 3.88 -5.47
C PHE A 123 2.17 4.02 -5.03
N GLU A 124 1.51 2.92 -4.67
CA GLU A 124 0.14 2.93 -4.17
C GLU A 124 0.03 3.71 -2.85
N PHE A 125 0.96 3.50 -1.92
CA PHE A 125 0.98 4.25 -0.66
C PHE A 125 1.12 5.77 -0.87
N VAL A 126 2.02 6.18 -1.78
CA VAL A 126 2.19 7.60 -2.14
C VAL A 126 0.93 8.15 -2.81
N PHE A 127 0.30 7.37 -3.70
CA PHE A 127 -0.93 7.78 -4.37
C PHE A 127 -2.08 7.97 -3.38
N ILE A 128 -2.27 7.03 -2.46
CA ILE A 128 -3.26 7.14 -1.40
C ILE A 128 -3.00 8.40 -0.56
N TYR A 129 -1.76 8.64 -0.13
CA TYR A 129 -1.42 9.81 0.67
C TYR A 129 -1.80 11.16 0.02
N PHE A 130 -1.67 11.28 -1.30
CA PHE A 130 -1.95 12.54 -2.01
C PHE A 130 -3.38 12.68 -2.53
N PHE A 131 -4.08 11.57 -2.81
CA PHE A 131 -5.38 11.60 -3.50
C PHE A 131 -6.55 11.08 -2.67
N PHE A 132 -6.32 10.30 -1.62
CA PHE A 132 -7.42 9.83 -0.77
C PHE A 132 -7.88 10.94 0.18
N VAL A 133 -9.20 11.05 0.29
CA VAL A 133 -9.92 11.97 1.16
C VAL A 133 -10.41 11.14 2.34
N GLU A 134 -10.19 11.59 3.57
CA GLU A 134 -10.67 10.86 4.74
C GLU A 134 -12.22 10.91 4.78
N THR A 135 -12.87 9.77 4.61
CA THR A 135 -14.34 9.63 4.57
C THR A 135 -14.97 9.26 5.91
N LYS A 136 -14.15 8.95 6.93
CA LYS A 136 -14.63 8.44 8.22
C LYS A 136 -15.53 9.44 8.96
N ASN A 137 -16.70 8.95 9.39
CA ASN A 137 -17.70 9.70 10.18
C ASN A 137 -18.26 10.96 9.49
N ARG A 138 -18.33 11.01 8.15
CA ARG A 138 -18.92 12.13 7.40
C ARG A 138 -20.26 11.75 6.78
N THR A 139 -21.19 12.70 6.74
CA THR A 139 -22.45 12.51 6.00
C THR A 139 -22.23 12.69 4.50
N LEU A 140 -23.11 12.13 3.66
CA LEU A 140 -23.04 12.26 2.19
C LEU A 140 -23.05 13.72 1.70
N GLU A 141 -23.69 14.61 2.47
CA GLU A 141 -23.74 16.05 2.19
C GLU A 141 -22.38 16.72 2.47
N GLU A 142 -21.75 16.39 3.60
CA GLU A 142 -20.42 16.89 3.95
C GLU A 142 -19.33 16.38 2.99
N LEU A 143 -19.43 15.12 2.56
CA LEU A 143 -18.55 14.55 1.52
C LEU A 143 -18.64 15.35 0.22
N THR A 144 -19.85 15.74 -0.19
CA THR A 144 -20.06 16.55 -1.39
C THR A 144 -19.42 17.94 -1.26
N GLU A 145 -19.48 18.57 -0.08
CA GLU A 145 -18.80 19.84 0.20
C GLU A 145 -17.28 19.69 0.13
N ILE A 146 -16.72 18.60 0.70
CA ILE A 146 -15.28 18.30 0.69
C ILE A 146 -14.78 18.07 -0.75
N PHE A 147 -15.49 17.31 -1.57
CA PHE A 147 -15.11 17.05 -2.96
C PHE A 147 -15.24 18.29 -3.87
N THR A 148 -16.05 19.27 -3.48
CA THR A 148 -16.20 20.54 -4.24
C THR A 148 -15.11 21.57 -3.87
N ALA A 149 -14.40 21.36 -2.75
CA ALA A 149 -13.31 22.25 -2.32
C ALA A 149 -12.09 22.18 -3.25
N LYS A 150 -11.39 23.32 -3.42
CA LYS A 150 -10.22 23.46 -4.31
C LYS A 150 -9.04 22.53 -3.93
N LYS A 151 -9.00 22.04 -2.68
CA LYS A 151 -8.04 21.07 -2.16
C LYS A 151 -8.76 20.05 -1.26
N PRO A 152 -9.31 18.97 -1.81
CA PRO A 152 -10.19 18.06 -1.07
C PRO A 152 -9.47 17.29 0.05
N VAL A 153 -8.21 16.90 -0.14
CA VAL A 153 -7.43 16.14 0.85
C VAL A 153 -7.11 16.97 2.11
N GLU A 154 -6.62 18.20 1.93
CA GLU A 154 -6.35 19.12 3.05
C GLU A 154 -7.64 19.51 3.80
N PHE A 155 -8.77 19.57 3.09
CA PHE A 155 -10.06 19.92 3.68
C PHE A 155 -10.68 18.75 4.47
N SER A 156 -10.50 17.49 4.03
CA SER A 156 -10.90 16.32 4.85
C SER A 156 -10.10 16.17 6.14
N LEU A 157 -8.83 16.58 6.14
CA LEU A 157 -7.96 16.51 7.32
C LEU A 157 -8.30 17.57 8.37
N ARG A 158 -9.06 18.63 8.02
CA ARG A 158 -9.58 19.58 9.02
C ARG A 158 -10.72 18.92 9.80
N LYS A 159 -10.39 18.45 11.00
CA LYS A 159 -11.35 18.01 12.02
C LYS A 159 -12.40 19.12 12.22
N LYS A 160 -13.64 18.88 11.79
CA LYS A 160 -14.78 19.74 12.15
C LYS A 160 -15.33 19.17 13.45
N THR A 161 -15.39 20.04 14.45
CA THR A 161 -15.98 19.86 15.79
C THR A 161 -17.15 18.87 15.80
N GLU A 162 -17.05 17.84 16.63
CA GLU A 162 -18.15 16.90 16.88
C GLU A 162 -19.37 17.67 17.38
N ILE A 163 -20.45 17.69 16.60
CA ILE A 163 -21.76 18.14 17.08
C ILE A 163 -22.35 16.94 17.85
N GLY A 164 -22.03 16.88 19.14
CA GLY A 164 -22.66 15.92 20.05
C GLY A 164 -24.15 16.22 20.18
N ILE A 165 -25.00 15.27 19.79
CA ILE A 165 -26.44 15.32 20.09
C ILE A 165 -26.59 14.92 21.56
N ILE A 166 -26.69 15.89 22.46
CA ILE A 166 -27.10 15.64 23.85
C ILE A 166 -28.60 15.90 23.91
N SER A 167 -29.38 14.85 24.10
CA SER A 167 -30.81 14.97 24.43
C SER A 167 -30.95 15.43 25.88
N ASP A 168 -31.48 16.64 26.09
CA ASP A 168 -31.89 17.09 27.41
C ASP A 168 -33.18 16.35 27.84
N GLU A 169 -33.38 16.12 29.14
CA GLU A 169 -34.52 15.37 29.72
C GLU A 169 -35.92 15.96 29.38
N LYS A 170 -35.97 17.11 28.69
CA LYS A 170 -37.20 17.82 28.29
C LYS A 170 -37.52 17.77 26.79
N GLY A 171 -36.83 16.95 26.00
CA GLY A 171 -37.21 16.67 24.60
C GLY A 171 -37.01 17.82 23.60
N HIS A 172 -36.23 18.85 23.96
CA HIS A 172 -35.83 19.90 23.04
C HIS A 172 -34.44 19.61 22.46
N VAL A 173 -34.33 19.60 21.12
CA VAL A 173 -33.06 19.43 20.41
C VAL A 173 -32.33 20.77 20.38
N VAL A 174 -31.25 20.92 21.14
CA VAL A 174 -30.45 22.14 21.18
C VAL A 174 -29.10 21.90 20.51
N LEU A 175 -28.83 22.61 19.41
CA LEU A 175 -27.55 22.54 18.69
C LEU A 175 -26.51 23.43 19.39
N LYS A 176 -25.64 22.85 20.23
CA LYS A 176 -24.56 23.59 20.88
C LYS A 176 -23.24 23.36 20.16
N GLN A 177 -22.63 24.45 19.67
CA GLN A 177 -21.26 24.44 19.14
C GLN A 177 -20.30 24.23 20.31
N ILE A 178 -19.60 23.09 20.37
CA ILE A 178 -18.57 22.82 21.38
C ILE A 178 -17.23 23.29 20.82
N GLU A 179 -16.90 24.57 21.00
CA GLU A 179 -15.55 25.08 20.70
C GLU A 179 -14.53 24.35 21.62
N ASN A 180 -13.69 23.48 21.05
CA ASN A 180 -12.61 22.82 21.78
C ASN A 180 -11.48 23.83 22.05
N SER A 181 -11.57 24.54 23.18
CA SER A 181 -10.37 24.98 23.90
C SER A 181 -9.75 23.75 24.58
N HIS A 182 -8.43 23.61 24.55
CA HIS A 182 -7.57 22.47 25.01
C HIS A 182 -7.09 21.62 23.82
N SER A 183 -5.82 21.64 23.39
CA SER A 183 -4.58 21.80 24.14
C SER A 183 -3.43 22.29 23.24
N ASN A 184 -2.93 23.50 23.53
CA ASN A 184 -1.52 23.86 23.36
C ASN A 184 -0.84 23.40 24.67
N VAL A 185 -0.14 22.27 24.65
CA VAL A 185 1.08 21.98 25.43
C VAL A 185 1.86 20.91 24.67
#